data_AF-A0A0Q4K768-F1
#
_entry.id   AF-A0A0Q4K768-F1
#
_cell.length_a   1.000
_cell.length_b   1.000
_cell.length_c   1.000
_cell.angle_alpha   90.00
_cell.angle_beta   90.00
_cell.angle_gamma   90.00
#
_symmetry.space_group_name_H-M   'P 1'
#
loop_
_entity.id
_entity.type
_entity.pdbx_description
1 polymer ?
#
loop_
_entity_poly.entity_id
_entity_poly.type
_entity_poly.pdbx_seq_one_letter_code
_entity_poly.pdbx_strand_id
1 'polypeptide(L)'
;MIGRRRLMGLGAGTMALTLALRRRADGSPPIRTRWAIDYGAASVPAIARTFDLLVLEPHHARPIAPLRGPAARLLGYVSFGEVERQRPYFADLDKAGALGAPNPNWPDARFVDLRHPAWTKAIVETIVPQILAKGYDGIFIDTMDNAEAMERQNPIGNKGMVQAGAALIAAVRARFPTIRIMLNRGYALLDTVAPRIDHVLGEAMATRWNFATKTYEALSDSDWQWQADRLRRARTIHPALALHTLDYWDPADTKAVAALYDRERAGGFLPYVSTLALDRLWQEPRR
;
A
#
# COMPACT_ATOMS: atom_id res chain seq x y z
N MET A 1 -46.42 -38.85 -40.39
CA MET A 1 -46.57 -38.01 -39.19
C MET A 1 -45.28 -37.24 -38.97
N ILE A 2 -45.42 -35.98 -38.60
CA ILE A 2 -44.45 -34.89 -38.67
C ILE A 2 -43.44 -34.92 -37.49
N GLY A 3 -42.20 -34.48 -37.76
CA GLY A 3 -41.28 -33.90 -36.77
C GLY A 3 -40.10 -34.80 -36.38
N ARG A 4 -38.85 -34.33 -36.22
CA ARG A 4 -38.26 -32.99 -36.21
C ARG A 4 -36.73 -33.17 -36.38
N ARG A 5 -36.10 -32.46 -37.32
CA ARG A 5 -34.64 -32.20 -37.30
C ARG A 5 -34.33 -31.23 -36.17
N ARG A 6 -33.26 -31.45 -35.40
CA ARG A 6 -32.50 -30.39 -34.72
C ARG A 6 -30.99 -30.68 -34.75
N LEU A 7 -30.27 -29.79 -35.44
CA LEU A 7 -28.88 -29.42 -35.17
C LEU A 7 -28.74 -28.84 -33.76
N MET A 8 -27.54 -28.98 -33.19
CA MET A 8 -26.72 -27.95 -32.52
C MET A 8 -25.69 -28.72 -31.66
N GLY A 9 -24.39 -28.50 -31.76
CA GLY A 9 -23.66 -27.27 -32.03
C GLY A 9 -22.75 -27.04 -30.82
N LEU A 10 -21.42 -27.11 -31.03
CA LEU A 10 -20.41 -26.88 -30.01
C LEU A 10 -20.65 -25.57 -29.25
N GLY A 11 -20.54 -25.62 -27.93
CA GLY A 11 -20.50 -24.45 -27.07
C GLY A 11 -19.43 -24.64 -26.00
N ALA A 12 -18.18 -24.40 -26.37
CA ALA A 12 -17.11 -24.14 -25.41
C ALA A 12 -17.47 -22.85 -24.66
N GLY A 13 -17.81 -22.98 -23.39
CA GLY A 13 -18.10 -21.84 -22.52
C GLY A 13 -16.84 -21.01 -22.30
N THR A 14 -16.76 -19.88 -23.00
CA THR A 14 -15.83 -18.81 -22.70
C THR A 14 -16.20 -18.22 -21.34
N MET A 15 -15.40 -18.52 -20.33
CA MET A 15 -15.41 -17.81 -19.04
C MET A 15 -14.90 -16.38 -19.29
N ALA A 16 -15.80 -15.50 -19.72
CA ALA A 16 -15.50 -14.09 -19.92
C ALA A 16 -15.26 -13.45 -18.54
N LEU A 17 -14.00 -13.21 -18.22
CA LEU A 17 -13.56 -12.40 -17.09
C LEU A 17 -14.00 -10.94 -17.34
N THR A 18 -15.22 -10.59 -16.95
CA THR A 18 -15.69 -9.20 -16.97
C THR A 18 -15.00 -8.41 -15.87
N LEU A 19 -13.78 -7.94 -16.15
CA LEU A 19 -13.15 -6.88 -15.38
C LEU A 19 -13.87 -5.58 -15.76
N ALA A 20 -14.92 -5.23 -15.00
CA ALA A 20 -15.58 -3.94 -15.16
C ALA A 20 -14.54 -2.84 -14.91
N LEU A 21 -14.13 -2.14 -15.98
CA LEU A 21 -13.21 -1.00 -15.90
C LEU A 21 -13.85 0.10 -15.06
N ARG A 22 -13.57 0.11 -13.76
CA ARG A 22 -13.85 1.24 -12.89
C ARG A 22 -12.93 2.38 -13.31
N ARG A 23 -13.50 3.43 -13.92
CA ARG A 23 -12.77 4.67 -14.22
C ARG A 23 -12.12 5.21 -12.95
N ARG A 24 -10.91 5.76 -13.11
CA ARG A 24 -10.25 6.57 -12.09
C ARG A 24 -11.19 7.75 -11.82
N ALA A 25 -11.63 7.91 -10.57
CA ALA A 25 -12.29 9.15 -10.17
C ALA A 25 -11.24 10.25 -10.20
N ASP A 26 -11.49 11.31 -10.96
CA ASP A 26 -10.62 12.46 -11.06
C ASP A 26 -10.79 13.32 -9.80
N GLY A 27 -9.68 13.55 -9.10
CA GLY A 27 -9.64 14.38 -7.88
C GLY A 27 -9.31 13.61 -6.59
N SER A 28 -8.82 14.36 -5.61
CA SER A 28 -8.55 13.86 -4.26
C SER A 28 -9.86 13.49 -3.57
N PRO A 29 -9.95 12.34 -2.86
CA PRO A 29 -11.18 11.92 -2.22
C PRO A 29 -11.56 12.89 -1.07
N PRO A 30 -12.85 12.98 -0.68
CA PRO A 30 -13.29 13.86 0.39
C PRO A 30 -12.57 13.58 1.72
N ILE A 31 -12.36 14.60 2.56
CA ILE A 31 -11.68 14.45 3.87
C ILE A 31 -12.37 13.45 4.84
N ARG A 32 -13.66 13.17 4.59
CA ARG A 32 -14.47 12.17 5.32
C ARG A 32 -14.27 10.73 4.84
N THR A 33 -13.43 10.50 3.83
CA THR A 33 -13.14 9.17 3.30
C THR A 33 -12.47 8.35 4.38
N ARG A 34 -13.04 7.18 4.69
CA ARG A 34 -12.51 6.28 5.71
C ARG A 34 -11.60 5.28 5.02
N TRP A 35 -10.38 5.16 5.52
CA TRP A 35 -9.44 4.13 5.06
C TRP A 35 -8.85 3.36 6.24
N ALA A 36 -8.36 2.16 5.98
CA ALA A 36 -7.70 1.33 6.98
C ALA A 36 -6.69 0.36 6.36
N ILE A 37 -5.81 -0.16 7.21
CA ILE A 37 -4.87 -1.25 6.93
C ILE A 37 -5.18 -2.44 7.84
N ASP A 38 -5.17 -3.65 7.27
CA ASP A 38 -5.23 -4.91 8.01
C ASP A 38 -4.38 -6.01 7.32
N TYR A 39 -3.24 -6.31 7.93
CA TYR A 39 -2.33 -7.39 7.58
C TYR A 39 -2.67 -8.71 8.28
N GLY A 40 -3.70 -8.74 9.14
CA GLY A 40 -4.21 -9.94 9.76
C GLY A 40 -4.88 -10.89 8.77
N ALA A 41 -4.97 -12.17 9.15
CA ALA A 41 -5.62 -13.21 8.34
C ALA A 41 -7.16 -13.16 8.41
N ALA A 42 -7.71 -12.56 9.47
CA ALA A 42 -9.12 -12.70 9.88
C ALA A 42 -9.87 -11.36 9.93
N SER A 43 -9.73 -10.51 8.90
CA SER A 43 -10.50 -9.26 8.79
C SER A 43 -12.00 -9.51 8.88
N VAL A 44 -12.70 -8.79 9.76
CA VAL A 44 -14.16 -8.94 9.96
C VAL A 44 -14.93 -8.22 8.85
N PRO A 45 -15.72 -8.93 8.00
CA PRO A 45 -16.41 -8.31 6.87
C PRO A 45 -17.32 -7.13 7.22
N ALA A 46 -18.05 -7.22 8.34
CA ALA A 46 -18.94 -6.14 8.79
C ALA A 46 -18.18 -4.84 9.09
N ILE A 47 -16.96 -4.94 9.65
CA ILE A 47 -16.09 -3.81 9.95
C ILE A 47 -15.40 -3.32 8.67
N ALA A 48 -14.85 -4.24 7.87
CA ALA A 48 -14.19 -3.94 6.60
C ALA A 48 -15.09 -3.11 5.66
N ARG A 49 -16.37 -3.49 5.57
CA ARG A 49 -17.34 -2.79 4.71
C ARG A 49 -17.67 -1.37 5.14
N THR A 50 -17.19 -0.92 6.31
CA THR A 50 -17.31 0.48 6.74
C THR A 50 -16.21 1.38 6.17
N PHE A 51 -15.18 0.84 5.52
CA PHE A 51 -14.12 1.64 4.91
C PHE A 51 -14.32 1.81 3.41
N ASP A 52 -13.95 2.98 2.91
CA ASP A 52 -13.99 3.33 1.49
C ASP A 52 -12.70 2.88 0.76
N LEU A 53 -11.61 2.71 1.51
CA LEU A 53 -10.32 2.21 1.04
C LEU A 53 -9.73 1.23 2.07
N LEU A 54 -9.35 0.04 1.66
CA LEU A 54 -8.70 -0.96 2.52
C LEU A 54 -7.39 -1.42 1.92
N VAL A 55 -6.33 -1.42 2.73
CA VAL A 55 -5.06 -2.07 2.41
C VAL A 55 -5.02 -3.42 3.13
N LEU A 56 -4.75 -4.50 2.40
CA LEU A 56 -4.75 -5.87 2.94
C LEU A 56 -3.52 -6.64 2.49
N GLU A 57 -3.04 -7.57 3.31
CA GLU A 57 -2.01 -8.54 2.92
C GLU A 57 -2.56 -9.56 1.90
N PRO A 58 -2.06 -9.58 0.65
CA PRO A 58 -2.63 -10.40 -0.42
C PRO A 58 -2.33 -11.90 -0.30
N HIS A 59 -1.35 -12.34 0.49
CA HIS A 59 -0.96 -13.75 0.57
C HIS A 59 -1.73 -14.58 1.59
N HIS A 60 -2.63 -13.97 2.36
CA HIS A 60 -3.57 -14.74 3.18
C HIS A 60 -4.53 -15.56 2.32
N ALA A 61 -4.75 -16.81 2.68
CA ALA A 61 -5.70 -17.70 2.03
C ALA A 61 -7.15 -17.36 2.44
N ARG A 62 -7.66 -16.21 2.01
CA ARG A 62 -9.04 -15.74 2.29
C ARG A 62 -9.74 -15.15 1.06
N PRO A 63 -11.07 -15.25 0.96
CA PRO A 63 -11.82 -14.49 -0.03
C PRO A 63 -11.85 -13.00 0.36
N ILE A 64 -11.57 -12.12 -0.61
CA ILE A 64 -11.62 -10.66 -0.38
C ILE A 64 -12.97 -10.02 -0.73
N ALA A 65 -13.81 -10.72 -1.51
CA ALA A 65 -15.12 -10.22 -1.91
C ALA A 65 -16.04 -9.85 -0.72
N PRO A 66 -16.10 -10.63 0.39
CA PRO A 66 -16.88 -10.26 1.57
C PRO A 66 -16.39 -8.99 2.28
N LEU A 67 -15.10 -8.65 2.16
CA LEU A 67 -14.49 -7.48 2.79
C LEU A 67 -14.82 -6.19 2.05
N ARG A 68 -15.30 -6.28 0.81
CA ARG A 68 -15.55 -5.15 -0.07
C ARG A 68 -16.91 -4.50 0.22
N GLY A 69 -16.90 -3.26 0.71
CA GLY A 69 -18.08 -2.40 0.73
C GLY A 69 -18.52 -1.99 -0.69
N PRO A 70 -19.77 -1.51 -0.89
CA PRO A 70 -20.33 -1.24 -2.23
C PRO A 70 -19.46 -0.34 -3.12
N ALA A 71 -18.86 0.71 -2.56
CA ALA A 71 -17.97 1.62 -3.26
C ALA A 71 -16.48 1.43 -2.92
N ALA A 72 -16.16 0.50 -2.00
CA ALA A 72 -14.84 0.36 -1.45
C ALA A 72 -13.81 -0.05 -2.50
N ARG A 73 -12.58 0.46 -2.34
CA ARG A 73 -11.39 0.04 -3.07
C ARG A 73 -10.51 -0.82 -2.17
N LEU A 74 -9.95 -1.90 -2.70
CA LEU A 74 -9.03 -2.78 -2.00
C LEU A 74 -7.64 -2.68 -2.65
N LEU A 75 -6.61 -2.41 -1.85
CA LEU A 75 -5.21 -2.39 -2.27
C LEU A 75 -4.48 -3.57 -1.65
N GLY A 76 -3.66 -4.26 -2.44
CA GLY A 76 -2.77 -5.31 -1.94
C GLY A 76 -1.47 -4.69 -1.44
N TYR A 77 -1.09 -5.01 -0.20
CA TYR A 77 0.22 -4.68 0.34
C TYR A 77 1.34 -5.34 -0.48
N VAL A 78 2.39 -4.57 -0.76
CA VAL A 78 3.63 -5.07 -1.34
C VAL A 78 4.81 -4.20 -0.89
N SER A 79 5.81 -4.83 -0.27
CA SER A 79 7.07 -4.19 0.05
C SER A 79 7.96 -4.11 -1.19
N PHE A 80 8.45 -2.91 -1.53
CA PHE A 80 9.32 -2.72 -2.72
C PHE A 80 10.80 -2.72 -2.36
N GLY A 81 11.16 -2.22 -1.19
CA GLY A 81 12.54 -2.17 -0.69
C GLY A 81 12.97 -3.39 0.11
N GLU A 82 12.06 -4.30 0.45
CA GLU A 82 12.32 -5.51 1.23
C GLU A 82 11.53 -6.72 0.73
N VAL A 83 12.06 -7.93 0.97
CA VAL A 83 11.35 -9.19 0.78
C VAL A 83 11.49 -10.07 2.00
N GLU A 84 10.37 -10.48 2.56
CA GLU A 84 10.31 -11.43 3.68
C GLU A 84 10.55 -12.88 3.20
N ARG A 85 11.22 -13.70 4.01
CA ARG A 85 11.62 -15.08 3.70
C ARG A 85 10.49 -15.99 3.24
N GLN A 86 9.30 -15.81 3.79
CA GLN A 86 8.12 -16.62 3.47
C GLN A 86 7.42 -16.21 2.17
N ARG A 87 7.85 -15.11 1.52
CA ARG A 87 7.27 -14.71 0.23
C ARG A 87 7.60 -15.78 -0.82
N PRO A 88 6.63 -16.17 -1.67
CA PRO A 88 6.83 -17.26 -2.63
C PRO A 88 7.94 -16.98 -3.66
N TYR A 89 8.28 -15.71 -3.85
CA TYR A 89 9.33 -15.25 -4.78
C TYR A 89 10.70 -15.01 -4.11
N PHE A 90 10.85 -15.28 -2.80
CA PHE A 90 12.11 -15.04 -2.09
C PHE A 90 13.28 -15.84 -2.66
N ALA A 91 13.11 -17.16 -2.80
CA ALA A 91 14.19 -18.06 -3.20
C ALA A 91 14.76 -17.72 -4.60
N ASP A 92 13.90 -17.36 -5.54
CA ASP A 92 14.31 -16.97 -6.89
C ASP A 92 15.11 -15.65 -6.88
N LEU A 93 14.72 -14.69 -6.03
CA LEU A 93 15.42 -13.41 -5.89
C LEU A 93 16.76 -13.55 -5.17
N ASP A 94 16.82 -14.41 -4.14
CA ASP A 94 18.06 -14.72 -3.43
C ASP A 94 19.06 -15.40 -4.38
N LYS A 95 18.59 -16.40 -5.15
CA LYS A 95 19.38 -17.06 -6.19
C LYS A 95 19.85 -16.08 -7.28
N ALA A 96 19.03 -15.09 -7.63
CA ALA A 96 19.39 -14.07 -8.60
C ALA A 96 20.37 -13.02 -8.04
N GLY A 97 20.66 -13.01 -6.74
CA GLY A 97 21.52 -12.02 -6.10
C GLY A 97 20.84 -10.65 -5.89
N ALA A 98 19.52 -10.59 -5.93
CA ALA A 98 18.76 -9.34 -5.77
C ALA A 98 18.57 -8.93 -4.29
N LEU A 99 18.88 -9.82 -3.33
CA LEU A 99 18.63 -9.61 -1.90
C LEU A 99 19.92 -9.28 -1.13
N GLY A 100 19.91 -8.17 -0.41
CA GLY A 100 20.98 -7.63 0.44
C GLY A 100 20.91 -8.15 1.89
N ALA A 101 21.38 -7.38 2.88
CA ALA A 101 21.37 -7.82 4.28
C ALA A 101 19.94 -7.94 4.87
N PRO A 102 19.73 -8.70 5.96
CA PRO A 102 18.50 -8.65 6.74
C PRO A 102 18.21 -7.27 7.34
N ASN A 103 16.94 -6.90 7.46
CA ASN A 103 16.52 -5.71 8.19
C ASN A 103 16.67 -5.97 9.71
N PRO A 104 17.39 -5.12 10.47
CA PRO A 104 17.57 -5.33 11.92
C PRO A 104 16.27 -5.32 12.74
N ASN A 105 15.27 -4.55 12.33
CA ASN A 105 13.98 -4.47 13.02
C ASN A 105 13.01 -5.57 12.58
N TRP A 106 13.24 -6.14 11.39
CA TRP A 106 12.42 -7.20 10.79
C TRP A 106 13.35 -8.29 10.23
N PRO A 107 13.89 -9.18 11.09
CA PRO A 107 14.97 -10.12 10.69
C PRO A 107 14.59 -11.11 9.57
N ASP A 108 13.30 -11.34 9.37
CA ASP A 108 12.77 -12.17 8.29
C ASP A 108 12.73 -11.44 6.94
N ALA A 109 12.83 -10.10 6.94
CA ALA A 109 12.92 -9.27 5.75
C ALA A 109 14.38 -9.05 5.32
N ARG A 110 14.65 -9.17 4.02
CA ARG A 110 15.94 -8.83 3.39
C ARG A 110 15.75 -7.57 2.56
N PHE A 111 16.71 -6.64 2.61
CA PHE A 111 16.73 -5.48 1.71
C PHE A 111 16.85 -5.94 0.26
N VAL A 112 16.29 -5.17 -0.67
CA VAL A 112 16.35 -5.45 -2.11
C VAL A 112 17.24 -4.43 -2.81
N ASP A 113 18.07 -4.87 -3.76
CA ASP A 113 18.69 -3.95 -4.72
C ASP A 113 17.66 -3.56 -5.80
N LEU A 114 17.13 -2.33 -5.70
CA LEU A 114 16.12 -1.79 -6.61
C LEU A 114 16.62 -1.64 -8.05
N ARG A 115 17.94 -1.64 -8.26
CA ARG A 115 18.57 -1.58 -9.58
C ARG A 115 18.59 -2.95 -10.27
N HIS A 116 18.34 -4.02 -9.50
CA HIS A 116 18.47 -5.38 -10.00
C HIS A 116 17.33 -5.73 -10.97
N PRO A 117 17.62 -6.14 -12.23
CA PRO A 117 16.58 -6.36 -13.24
C PRO A 117 15.62 -7.49 -12.88
N ALA A 118 16.08 -8.51 -12.14
CA ALA A 118 15.21 -9.58 -11.67
C ALA A 118 14.12 -9.06 -10.71
N TRP A 119 14.39 -8.01 -9.93
CA TRP A 119 13.39 -7.42 -9.04
C TRP A 119 12.33 -6.65 -9.81
N THR A 120 12.75 -5.79 -10.74
CA THR A 120 11.82 -5.07 -11.63
C THR A 120 10.93 -6.06 -12.39
N LYS A 121 11.51 -7.13 -12.92
CA LYS A 121 10.78 -8.20 -13.60
C LYS A 121 9.76 -8.85 -12.65
N ALA A 122 10.19 -9.26 -11.45
CA ALA A 122 9.31 -9.89 -10.47
C ALA A 122 8.12 -8.99 -10.11
N ILE A 123 8.35 -7.71 -9.84
CA ILE A 123 7.29 -6.75 -9.51
C ILE A 123 6.30 -6.58 -10.67
N VAL A 124 6.81 -6.28 -11.87
CA VAL A 124 5.96 -5.89 -13.01
C VAL A 124 5.28 -7.08 -13.68
N GLU A 125 5.94 -8.23 -13.76
CA GLU A 125 5.46 -9.40 -14.51
C GLU A 125 4.79 -10.46 -13.63
N THR A 126 5.07 -10.47 -12.32
CA THR A 126 4.59 -11.53 -11.43
C THR A 126 3.76 -10.98 -10.27
N ILE A 127 4.36 -10.18 -9.38
CA ILE A 127 3.78 -9.83 -8.09
C ILE A 127 2.55 -8.93 -8.25
N VAL A 128 2.67 -7.81 -8.97
CA VAL A 128 1.53 -6.91 -9.20
C VAL A 128 0.40 -7.61 -9.97
N PRO A 129 0.66 -8.33 -11.10
CA PRO A 129 -0.35 -9.15 -11.75
C PRO A 129 -1.08 -10.13 -10.83
N GLN A 130 -0.37 -10.85 -9.97
CA GLN A 130 -0.96 -11.81 -9.03
C GLN A 130 -1.87 -11.14 -8.00
N ILE A 131 -1.48 -9.96 -7.50
CA ILE A 131 -2.33 -9.16 -6.62
C ILE A 131 -3.60 -8.75 -7.36
N LEU A 132 -3.49 -8.20 -8.57
CA LEU A 132 -4.65 -7.75 -9.34
C LEU A 132 -5.58 -8.91 -9.73
N ALA A 133 -5.03 -10.08 -10.06
CA ALA A 133 -5.80 -11.28 -10.39
C ALA A 133 -6.68 -11.78 -9.23
N LYS A 134 -6.33 -11.45 -7.98
CA LYS A 134 -7.16 -11.74 -6.80
C LYS A 134 -8.36 -10.79 -6.63
N GLY A 135 -8.46 -9.75 -7.47
CA GLY A 135 -9.56 -8.78 -7.46
C GLY A 135 -9.30 -7.50 -6.67
N TYR A 136 -8.05 -7.19 -6.39
CA TYR A 136 -7.62 -5.89 -5.84
C TYR A 136 -7.71 -4.79 -6.92
N ASP A 137 -8.06 -3.56 -6.51
CA ASP A 137 -8.12 -2.40 -7.42
C ASP A 137 -6.74 -1.74 -7.61
N GLY A 138 -5.72 -2.20 -6.88
CA GLY A 138 -4.41 -1.60 -6.87
C GLY A 138 -3.48 -2.14 -5.81
N ILE A 139 -2.40 -1.40 -5.58
CA ILE A 139 -1.31 -1.78 -4.66
C ILE A 139 -1.00 -0.67 -3.67
N PHE A 140 -0.55 -1.10 -2.49
CA PHE A 140 0.10 -0.26 -1.49
C PHE A 140 1.58 -0.63 -1.46
N ILE A 141 2.43 0.33 -1.79
CA ILE A 141 3.88 0.19 -1.89
C ILE A 141 4.51 0.61 -0.57
N ASP A 142 5.29 -0.28 0.03
CA ASP A 142 5.99 -0.04 1.28
C ASP A 142 7.52 -0.07 1.11
N THR A 143 8.23 0.35 2.17
CA THR A 143 9.69 0.26 2.38
C THR A 143 10.58 0.98 1.38
N MET A 144 10.02 1.94 0.63
CA MET A 144 10.78 2.73 -0.35
C MET A 144 11.81 3.68 0.27
N ASP A 145 11.70 4.01 1.57
CA ASP A 145 12.72 4.79 2.28
C ASP A 145 14.08 4.05 2.37
N ASN A 146 14.09 2.73 2.20
CA ASN A 146 15.32 1.94 2.17
C ASN A 146 16.25 2.39 1.06
N ALA A 147 15.73 2.85 -0.07
CA ALA A 147 16.54 3.34 -1.18
C ALA A 147 17.48 4.48 -0.74
N GLU A 148 16.92 5.47 -0.04
CA GLU A 148 17.69 6.61 0.47
C GLU A 148 18.61 6.19 1.62
N ALA A 149 18.13 5.33 2.52
CA ALA A 149 18.93 4.84 3.64
C ALA A 149 20.16 4.06 3.14
N MET A 150 19.99 3.19 2.15
CA MET A 150 21.07 2.39 1.56
C MET A 150 22.07 3.27 0.80
N GLU A 151 21.61 4.27 0.05
CA GLU A 151 22.50 5.26 -0.57
C GLU A 151 23.29 6.04 0.47
N ARG A 152 22.66 6.47 1.56
CA ARG A 152 23.34 7.21 2.64
C ARG A 152 24.41 6.35 3.34
N GLN A 153 24.12 5.07 3.56
CA GLN A 153 25.05 4.12 4.19
C GLN A 153 26.23 3.74 3.30
N ASN A 154 26.02 3.60 1.99
CA ASN A 154 27.08 3.31 1.02
C ASN A 154 26.88 4.11 -0.28
N PRO A 155 27.29 5.40 -0.31
CA PRO A 155 27.01 6.29 -1.43
C PRO A 155 27.59 5.86 -2.77
N ILE A 156 28.68 5.07 -2.75
CA ILE A 156 29.33 4.57 -3.97
C ILE A 156 28.67 3.26 -4.41
N GLY A 157 28.57 2.27 -3.52
CA GLY A 157 28.06 0.94 -3.87
C GLY A 157 26.55 0.90 -4.14
N ASN A 158 25.78 1.75 -3.47
CA ASN A 158 24.32 1.82 -3.60
C ASN A 158 23.84 3.01 -4.44
N LYS A 159 24.74 3.72 -5.13
CA LYS A 159 24.37 4.83 -6.01
C LYS A 159 23.26 4.41 -6.99
N GLY A 160 22.21 5.23 -7.08
CA GLY A 160 21.13 5.07 -8.04
C GLY A 160 19.93 4.25 -7.57
N MET A 161 19.91 3.81 -6.30
CA MET A 161 18.74 3.14 -5.69
C MET A 161 17.50 4.03 -5.69
N VAL A 162 17.61 5.32 -5.37
CA VAL A 162 16.46 6.25 -5.37
C VAL A 162 15.89 6.39 -6.78
N GLN A 163 16.77 6.57 -7.77
CA GLN A 163 16.38 6.65 -9.18
C GLN A 163 15.75 5.34 -9.68
N ALA A 164 16.32 4.20 -9.30
CA ALA A 164 15.79 2.88 -9.68
C ALA A 164 14.41 2.62 -9.05
N GLY A 165 14.22 3.02 -7.79
CA GLY A 165 12.91 3.00 -7.13
C GLY A 165 11.85 3.81 -7.88
N ALA A 166 12.19 5.04 -8.27
CA ALA A 166 11.31 5.89 -9.06
C ALA A 166 10.99 5.25 -10.44
N ALA A 167 12.00 4.67 -11.09
CA ALA A 167 11.84 3.97 -12.37
C ALA A 167 10.94 2.73 -12.25
N LEU A 168 11.04 1.99 -11.14
CA LEU A 168 10.20 0.83 -10.86
C LEU A 168 8.72 1.23 -10.71
N ILE A 169 8.42 2.28 -9.94
CA ILE A 169 7.05 2.82 -9.81
C ILE A 169 6.53 3.32 -11.17
N ALA A 170 7.38 3.97 -11.96
CA ALA A 170 7.02 4.40 -13.30
C ALA A 170 6.71 3.20 -14.23
N ALA A 171 7.49 2.12 -14.16
CA ALA A 171 7.26 0.89 -14.92
C ALA A 171 5.94 0.22 -14.53
N VAL A 172 5.62 0.15 -13.23
CA VAL A 172 4.33 -0.36 -12.74
C VAL A 172 3.18 0.49 -13.28
N ARG A 173 3.26 1.83 -13.16
CA ARG A 173 2.22 2.72 -13.70
C ARG A 173 2.06 2.58 -15.22
N ALA A 174 3.15 2.45 -15.97
CA ALA A 174 3.11 2.27 -17.41
C ALA A 174 2.41 0.95 -17.80
N ARG A 175 2.70 -0.15 -17.07
CA ARG A 175 2.09 -1.46 -17.33
C ARG A 175 0.63 -1.54 -16.89
N PHE A 176 0.28 -0.86 -15.79
CA PHE A 176 -1.04 -0.88 -15.16
C PHE A 176 -1.60 0.56 -15.02
N PRO A 177 -1.99 1.21 -16.13
CA PRO A 177 -2.33 2.63 -16.10
C PRO A 177 -3.55 2.97 -15.23
N THR A 178 -4.46 2.01 -15.02
CA THR A 178 -5.76 2.24 -14.37
C THR A 178 -5.80 1.87 -12.88
N ILE A 179 -4.79 1.15 -12.36
CA ILE A 179 -4.82 0.69 -10.97
C ILE A 179 -4.60 1.85 -10.01
N ARG A 180 -5.03 1.69 -8.76
CA ARG A 180 -4.66 2.61 -7.69
C ARG A 180 -3.26 2.28 -7.15
N ILE A 181 -2.43 3.28 -6.96
CA ILE A 181 -1.11 3.13 -6.34
C ILE A 181 -1.05 4.04 -5.11
N MET A 182 -0.88 3.43 -3.94
CA MET A 182 -0.59 4.12 -2.70
C MET A 182 0.89 3.93 -2.37
N LEU A 183 1.60 5.01 -2.07
CA LEU A 183 3.01 4.95 -1.64
C LEU A 183 3.11 5.31 -0.16
N ASN A 184 3.70 4.42 0.64
CA ASN A 184 4.10 4.72 2.00
C ASN A 184 5.43 5.48 2.00
N ARG A 185 5.42 6.72 2.49
CA ARG A 185 6.60 7.60 2.58
C ARG A 185 7.36 7.67 1.25
N GLY A 186 8.59 7.15 1.18
CA GLY A 186 9.44 7.18 -0.01
C GLY A 186 9.87 8.59 -0.35
N TYR A 187 10.16 9.43 0.65
CA TYR A 187 10.23 10.88 0.45
C TYR A 187 11.33 11.32 -0.53
N ALA A 188 12.45 10.59 -0.61
CA ALA A 188 13.54 10.89 -1.53
C ALA A 188 13.15 10.83 -3.02
N LEU A 189 12.16 10.01 -3.38
CA LEU A 189 11.67 9.88 -4.75
C LEU A 189 10.28 10.49 -4.97
N LEU A 190 9.63 11.00 -3.92
CA LEU A 190 8.23 11.42 -3.94
C LEU A 190 7.96 12.52 -4.98
N ASP A 191 8.83 13.52 -5.09
CA ASP A 191 8.69 14.57 -6.11
C ASP A 191 8.67 14.00 -7.54
N THR A 192 9.45 12.95 -7.80
CA THR A 192 9.54 12.32 -9.12
C THR A 192 8.32 11.45 -9.40
N VAL A 193 7.80 10.74 -8.40
CA VAL A 193 6.72 9.76 -8.59
C VAL A 193 5.32 10.29 -8.29
N ALA A 194 5.17 11.47 -7.69
CA ALA A 194 3.86 12.06 -7.38
C ALA A 194 2.86 12.01 -8.56
N PRO A 195 3.26 12.30 -9.83
CA PRO A 195 2.36 12.18 -10.99
C PRO A 195 1.93 10.74 -11.35
N ARG A 196 2.57 9.73 -10.76
CA ARG A 196 2.40 8.30 -11.06
C ARG A 196 1.61 7.56 -9.97
N ILE A 197 1.37 8.19 -8.82
CA ILE A 197 0.65 7.59 -7.69
C ILE A 197 -0.72 8.26 -7.49
N ASP A 198 -1.61 7.61 -6.76
CA ASP A 198 -2.97 8.07 -6.42
C ASP A 198 -3.08 8.54 -4.98
N HIS A 199 -2.32 7.88 -4.10
CA HIS A 199 -2.33 8.09 -2.67
C HIS A 199 -0.88 8.14 -2.17
N VAL A 200 -0.61 8.98 -1.19
CA VAL A 200 0.64 8.95 -0.41
C VAL A 200 0.30 8.90 1.07
N LEU A 201 1.06 8.12 1.82
CA LEU A 201 0.92 7.94 3.26
C LEU A 201 2.13 8.55 3.98
N GLY A 202 1.86 9.39 4.98
CA GLY A 202 2.80 9.68 6.06
C GLY A 202 2.58 8.72 7.22
N GLU A 203 3.65 8.08 7.66
CA GLU A 203 3.65 7.13 8.77
C GLU A 203 4.92 7.40 9.58
N ALA A 204 5.05 7.10 10.86
CA ALA A 204 3.98 7.37 11.80
C ALA A 204 3.90 8.89 11.96
N MET A 205 2.71 9.47 12.03
CA MET A 205 2.55 10.91 11.76
C MET A 205 2.70 11.80 13.00
N ALA A 206 1.82 11.64 13.98
CA ALA A 206 1.80 12.33 15.26
C ALA A 206 2.16 11.41 16.44
N THR A 207 1.93 10.10 16.32
CA THR A 207 2.21 9.10 17.35
C THR A 207 2.80 7.83 16.76
N ARG A 208 3.77 7.24 17.45
CA ARG A 208 4.47 6.04 16.99
C ARG A 208 4.57 4.98 18.09
N TRP A 209 4.90 3.76 17.66
CA TRP A 209 5.48 2.77 18.55
C TRP A 209 6.99 2.98 18.68
N ASN A 210 7.49 3.06 19.90
CA ASN A 210 8.92 3.07 20.19
C ASN A 210 9.42 1.64 20.38
N PHE A 211 10.28 1.16 19.47
CA PHE A 211 10.82 -0.20 19.52
C PHE A 211 11.78 -0.45 20.68
N ALA A 212 12.42 0.59 21.23
CA ALA A 212 13.33 0.47 22.36
C ALA A 212 12.57 0.35 23.69
N THR A 213 11.59 1.23 23.92
CA THR A 213 10.80 1.24 25.17
C THR A 213 9.57 0.35 25.13
N LYS A 214 9.15 -0.09 23.93
CA LYS A 214 7.92 -0.86 23.70
C LYS A 214 6.67 -0.15 24.21
N THR A 215 6.59 1.15 23.93
CA THR A 215 5.47 2.01 24.30
C THR A 215 5.03 2.87 23.12
N TYR A 216 3.77 3.31 23.14
CA TYR A 216 3.34 4.39 22.25
C TYR A 216 3.85 5.73 22.78
N GLU A 217 4.27 6.61 21.87
CA GLU A 217 4.74 7.96 22.22
C GLU A 217 4.34 8.98 21.16
N ALA A 218 4.18 10.23 21.59
CA ALA A 218 3.96 11.36 20.71
C ALA A 218 5.26 11.78 20.02
N LEU A 219 5.13 12.18 18.76
CA LEU A 219 6.19 12.85 18.01
C LEU A 219 6.14 14.36 18.25
N SER A 220 7.26 15.04 17.99
CA SER A 220 7.30 16.49 18.08
C SER A 220 6.46 17.14 16.98
N ASP A 221 5.98 18.37 17.21
CA ASP A 221 5.31 19.14 16.17
C ASP A 221 6.23 19.40 14.96
N SER A 222 7.55 19.49 15.18
CA SER A 222 8.53 19.59 14.09
C SER A 222 8.62 18.32 13.24
N ASP A 223 8.57 17.14 13.86
CA ASP A 223 8.57 15.86 13.11
C ASP A 223 7.28 15.73 12.29
N TRP A 224 6.14 16.10 12.91
CA TRP A 224 4.86 16.14 12.22
C TRP A 224 4.90 17.11 11.02
N GLN A 225 5.37 18.35 11.24
CA GLN A 225 5.45 19.35 10.19
C GLN A 225 6.38 18.92 9.05
N TRP A 226 7.52 18.30 9.37
CA TRP A 226 8.49 17.81 8.40
C TRP A 226 7.89 16.78 7.43
N GLN A 227 7.03 15.88 7.93
CA GLN A 227 6.30 14.93 7.09
C GLN A 227 5.17 15.62 6.33
N ALA A 228 4.40 16.47 7.00
CA ALA A 228 3.26 17.17 6.42
C ALA A 228 3.67 18.02 5.21
N ASP A 229 4.82 18.70 5.29
CA ASP A 229 5.34 19.52 4.20
C ASP A 229 5.71 18.70 2.96
N ARG A 230 6.23 17.48 3.13
CA ARG A 230 6.54 16.56 2.03
C ARG A 230 5.28 16.05 1.33
N LEU A 231 4.27 15.67 2.12
CA LEU A 231 2.97 15.26 1.57
C LEU A 231 2.30 16.41 0.81
N ARG A 232 2.33 17.63 1.37
CA ARG A 232 1.78 18.83 0.74
C ARG A 232 2.52 19.19 -0.55
N ARG A 233 3.86 19.10 -0.56
CA ARG A 233 4.68 19.29 -1.76
C ARG A 233 4.33 18.28 -2.85
N ALA A 234 4.13 17.02 -2.51
CA ALA A 234 3.67 16.02 -3.48
C ALA A 234 2.31 16.38 -4.09
N ARG A 235 1.40 16.94 -3.30
CA ARG A 235 0.10 17.43 -3.78
C ARG A 235 0.21 18.67 -4.67
N THR A 236 1.22 19.53 -4.51
CA THR A 236 1.41 20.65 -5.45
C THR A 236 1.84 20.16 -6.82
N ILE A 237 2.58 19.05 -6.88
CA ILE A 237 3.00 18.37 -8.13
C ILE A 237 1.81 17.61 -8.75
N HIS A 238 0.99 16.96 -7.93
CA HIS A 238 -0.19 16.23 -8.37
C HIS A 238 -1.43 16.62 -7.54
N PRO A 239 -2.23 17.60 -7.99
CA PRO A 239 -3.37 18.14 -7.22
C PRO A 239 -4.45 17.13 -6.81
N ALA A 240 -4.59 16.03 -7.58
CA ALA A 240 -5.53 14.95 -7.26
C ALA A 240 -4.98 13.92 -6.27
N LEU A 241 -3.73 14.05 -5.82
CA LEU A 241 -3.10 13.14 -4.86
C LEU A 241 -3.84 13.15 -3.52
N ALA A 242 -4.22 11.96 -3.04
CA ALA A 242 -4.79 11.78 -1.72
C ALA A 242 -3.67 11.70 -0.66
N LEU A 243 -3.80 12.48 0.41
CA LEU A 243 -2.81 12.52 1.49
C LEU A 243 -3.37 11.77 2.70
N HIS A 244 -2.75 10.65 3.04
CA HIS A 244 -3.13 9.78 4.16
C HIS A 244 -2.12 9.92 5.29
N THR A 245 -2.58 9.68 6.52
CA THR A 245 -1.72 9.64 7.71
C THR A 245 -2.03 8.39 8.53
N LEU A 246 -0.97 7.72 9.01
CA LEU A 246 -1.06 6.56 9.88
C LEU A 246 -0.39 6.86 11.21
N ASP A 247 -1.12 6.60 12.27
CA ASP A 247 -0.72 6.82 13.66
C ASP A 247 -0.89 5.55 14.48
N TYR A 248 0.02 5.37 15.43
CA TYR A 248 0.03 4.21 16.32
C TYR A 248 -0.29 4.59 17.75
N TRP A 249 -1.45 4.13 18.26
CA TRP A 249 -1.91 4.39 19.62
C TRP A 249 -2.72 3.21 20.19
N ASP A 250 -3.00 3.23 21.49
CA ASP A 250 -3.92 2.28 22.11
C ASP A 250 -5.38 2.62 21.72
N PRO A 251 -6.08 1.73 20.99
CA PRO A 251 -7.47 1.94 20.59
C PRO A 251 -8.46 2.03 21.77
N ALA A 252 -8.07 1.57 22.96
CA ALA A 252 -8.88 1.71 24.17
C ALA A 252 -8.94 3.16 24.68
N ASP A 253 -7.94 3.99 24.36
CA ASP A 253 -7.95 5.43 24.65
C ASP A 253 -8.71 6.19 23.57
N THR A 254 -10.03 6.03 23.57
CA THR A 254 -10.92 6.59 22.55
C THR A 254 -10.83 8.12 22.47
N LYS A 255 -10.47 8.79 23.57
CA LYS A 255 -10.33 10.25 23.62
C LYS A 255 -9.07 10.69 22.86
N ALA A 256 -7.92 10.06 23.11
CA ALA A 256 -6.70 10.36 22.39
C ALA A 256 -6.82 10.00 20.90
N VAL A 257 -7.41 8.84 20.59
CA VAL A 257 -7.68 8.43 19.21
C VAL A 257 -8.54 9.49 18.49
N ALA A 258 -9.65 9.92 19.08
CA ALA A 258 -10.49 10.96 18.48
C ALA A 258 -9.73 12.28 18.25
N ALA A 259 -8.87 12.67 19.20
CA ALA A 259 -8.03 13.88 19.06
C ALA A 259 -7.00 13.76 17.93
N LEU A 260 -6.43 12.58 17.69
CA LEU A 260 -5.54 12.32 16.55
C LEU A 260 -6.30 12.46 15.22
N TYR A 261 -7.47 11.85 15.10
CA TYR A 261 -8.34 12.03 13.93
C TYR A 261 -8.66 13.51 13.66
N ASP A 262 -8.92 14.30 14.71
CA ASP A 262 -9.17 15.75 14.58
C ASP A 262 -7.93 16.53 14.13
N ARG A 263 -6.77 16.27 14.74
CA ARG A 263 -5.49 16.90 14.39
C ARG A 263 -5.15 16.69 12.91
N GLU A 264 -5.22 15.45 12.45
CA GLU A 264 -4.84 15.12 11.08
C GLU A 264 -5.82 15.68 10.05
N ARG A 265 -7.13 15.66 10.34
CA ARG A 265 -8.13 16.31 9.47
C ARG A 265 -7.98 17.82 9.42
N ALA A 266 -7.66 18.46 10.54
CA ALA A 266 -7.33 19.89 10.57
C ALA A 266 -6.09 20.21 9.72
N GLY A 267 -5.13 19.26 9.64
CA GLY A 267 -3.99 19.32 8.74
C GLY A 267 -4.30 19.11 7.25
N GLY A 268 -5.53 18.71 6.92
CA GLY A 268 -5.99 18.40 5.57
C GLY A 268 -5.66 16.98 5.10
N PHE A 269 -5.53 16.03 6.04
CA PHE A 269 -5.17 14.63 5.81
C PHE A 269 -6.32 13.66 6.04
N LEU A 270 -6.20 12.46 5.48
CA LEU A 270 -7.07 11.32 5.70
C LEU A 270 -6.43 10.40 6.76
N PRO A 271 -6.82 10.48 8.04
CA PRO A 271 -6.21 9.68 9.10
C PRO A 271 -6.69 8.24 9.18
N TYR A 272 -5.81 7.37 9.65
CA TYR A 272 -6.11 6.08 10.26
C TYR A 272 -5.24 5.91 11.51
N VAL A 273 -5.85 5.56 12.64
CA VAL A 273 -5.16 5.26 13.90
C VAL A 273 -5.33 3.78 14.20
N SER A 274 -4.24 3.08 14.49
CA SER A 274 -4.23 1.63 14.71
C SER A 274 -3.15 1.24 15.72
N THR A 275 -2.99 -0.07 15.95
CA THR A 275 -1.82 -0.65 16.63
C THR A 275 -0.72 -0.94 15.62
N LEU A 276 0.54 -1.06 16.11
CA LEU A 276 1.71 -1.37 15.26
C LEU A 276 1.51 -2.66 14.44
N ALA A 277 0.88 -3.67 15.03
CA ALA A 277 0.73 -4.98 14.41
C ALA A 277 -0.13 -4.93 13.13
N LEU A 278 -1.02 -3.93 13.02
CA LEU A 278 -1.97 -3.80 11.91
C LEU A 278 -2.72 -5.12 11.64
N ASP A 279 -3.01 -5.91 12.69
CA ASP A 279 -3.52 -7.28 12.59
C ASP A 279 -5.06 -7.38 12.63
N ARG A 280 -5.71 -6.23 12.72
CA ARG A 280 -7.16 -6.07 12.73
C ARG A 280 -7.56 -4.65 12.38
N LEU A 281 -8.82 -4.49 12.00
CA LEU A 281 -9.44 -3.21 11.69
C LEU A 281 -9.92 -2.50 12.96
N TRP A 282 -9.52 -1.25 13.13
CA TRP A 282 -9.99 -0.36 14.19
C TRP A 282 -10.90 0.73 13.62
N GLN A 283 -12.12 0.86 14.14
CA GLN A 283 -12.99 1.94 13.73
C GLN A 283 -12.64 3.21 14.49
N GLU A 284 -12.74 4.35 13.81
CA GLU A 284 -12.76 5.64 14.50
C GLU A 284 -13.83 5.63 15.60
N PRO A 285 -13.50 6.06 16.84
CA PRO A 285 -14.48 6.18 17.92
C PRO A 285 -15.67 7.03 17.50
N ARG A 286 -16.89 6.59 17.86
CA ARG A 286 -18.08 7.41 17.69
C ARG A 286 -18.02 8.59 18.66
N ARG A 287 -18.44 9.75 18.17
CA ARG A 287 -18.68 10.94 19.01
C ARG A 287 -20.02 10.82 19.73
#